data_AF-A0A7K4HK90-F1
#
_entry.id   AF-A0A7K4HK90-F1
#
_cell.length_a   1.000
_cell.length_b   1.000
_cell.length_c   1.000
_cell.angle_alpha   90.00
_cell.angle_beta   90.00
_cell.angle_gamma   90.00
#
_symmetry.space_group_name_H-M   'P 1'
#
loop_
_entity.id
_entity.type
_entity.pdbx_description
1 polymer ?
#
loop_
_entity_poly.entity_id
_entity_poly.type
_entity_poly.pdbx_seq_one_letter_code
_entity_poly.pdbx_strand_id
1 'polypeptide(L)'
;SYLPLPEIVSTTVYTTIAYTGTWLSWDISALVQKWLDGSITNYGVAMKDTDEGLVDTFIPCWSSEYKTDPPLRPKLEITYYVP
;
A
#
# COMPACT_ATOMS: atom_id res chain seq x y z
N SER A 1 -29.61 12.97 -11.91
CA SER A 1 -28.39 13.76 -11.68
C SER A 1 -27.24 12.77 -11.49
N TYR A 2 -26.17 12.88 -12.28
CA TYR A 2 -24.95 12.12 -12.03
C TYR A 2 -24.27 12.72 -10.79
N LEU A 3 -24.11 11.93 -9.73
CA LEU A 3 -23.16 12.28 -8.68
C LEU A 3 -21.76 12.08 -9.29
N PRO A 4 -20.84 13.06 -9.19
CA PRO A 4 -19.47 12.84 -9.61
C PRO A 4 -18.94 11.63 -8.85
N LEU A 5 -18.27 10.71 -9.56
CA LEU A 5 -17.52 9.64 -8.92
C LEU A 5 -16.58 10.29 -7.88
N PRO A 6 -16.44 9.71 -6.66
CA PRO A 6 -15.50 10.25 -5.70
C PRO A 6 -14.14 10.36 -6.38
N GLU A 7 -13.57 11.57 -6.33
CA GLU A 7 -12.25 11.84 -6.88
C GLU A 7 -11.27 10.85 -6.22
N ILE A 8 -10.82 9.84 -6.98
CA ILE A 8 -9.81 8.93 -6.47
C ILE A 8 -8.50 9.71 -6.43
N VAL A 9 -8.21 10.28 -5.27
CA VAL A 9 -6.88 10.81 -4.98
C VAL A 9 -5.96 9.60 -4.82
N SER A 10 -5.40 9.13 -5.94
CA SER A 10 -4.42 8.03 -5.95
C SER A 10 -2.99 8.58 -5.97
N THR A 11 -2.18 8.12 -5.03
CA THR A 11 -0.72 8.20 -5.12
C THR A 11 -0.25 6.82 -5.51
N THR A 12 0.24 6.67 -6.73
CA THR A 12 0.78 5.39 -7.21
C THR A 12 2.29 5.40 -7.10
N VAL A 13 2.84 4.40 -6.42
CA VAL A 13 4.29 4.18 -6.29
C VAL A 13 4.60 2.77 -6.77
N TYR A 14 5.65 2.61 -7.57
CA TYR A 14 6.06 1.32 -8.12
C TYR A 14 7.36 0.84 -7.45
N THR A 15 7.54 -0.47 -7.37
CA THR A 15 8.81 -1.09 -6.97
C THR A 15 9.10 -2.27 -7.91
N THR A 16 10.37 -2.53 -8.19
CA THR A 16 10.80 -3.70 -8.99
C THR A 16 11.33 -4.76 -8.04
N ILE A 17 10.89 -6.01 -8.20
CA ILE A 17 11.37 -7.12 -7.39
C ILE A 17 12.71 -7.60 -7.95
N ALA A 18 13.77 -7.43 -7.18
CA ALA A 18 15.10 -7.94 -7.53
C ALA A 18 15.36 -9.36 -6.97
N TYR A 19 14.78 -9.69 -5.81
CA TYR A 19 14.98 -10.96 -5.11
C TYR A 19 13.70 -11.41 -4.41
N THR A 20 13.48 -12.72 -4.31
CA THR A 20 12.38 -13.28 -3.50
C THR A 20 12.78 -13.34 -2.02
N GLY A 21 11.80 -13.29 -1.12
CA GLY A 21 12.04 -13.37 0.32
C GLY A 21 12.53 -12.08 0.98
N THR A 22 12.52 -10.94 0.29
CA THR A 22 12.81 -9.62 0.85
C THR A 22 11.54 -8.82 1.11
N TRP A 23 11.58 -7.92 2.10
CA TRP A 23 10.51 -6.95 2.30
C TRP A 23 10.39 -6.00 1.12
N LEU A 24 9.15 -5.76 0.70
CA LEU A 24 8.80 -4.67 -0.18
C LEU A 24 8.37 -3.47 0.65
N SER A 25 8.74 -2.28 0.21
CA SER A 25 8.44 -1.04 0.94
C SER A 25 8.16 0.08 -0.05
N TRP A 26 7.20 0.94 0.29
CA TRP A 26 6.79 2.08 -0.51
C TRP A 26 6.72 3.30 0.40
N ASP A 27 7.23 4.44 -0.08
CA ASP A 27 7.03 5.71 0.60
C ASP A 27 5.60 6.20 0.32
N ILE A 28 4.77 6.17 1.36
CA ILE A 28 3.40 6.68 1.34
C ILE A 28 3.21 7.91 2.24
N SER A 29 4.29 8.62 2.58
CA SER A 29 4.25 9.75 3.53
C SER A 29 3.25 10.82 3.11
N ALA A 30 3.14 11.11 1.81
CA ALA A 30 2.16 12.06 1.28
C ALA A 30 0.71 11.61 1.48
N LEU A 31 0.43 10.31 1.39
CA LEU A 31 -0.90 9.74 1.65
C LEU A 31 -1.21 9.77 3.15
N VAL A 32 -0.23 9.42 3.99
CA VAL A 32 -0.36 9.48 5.45
C VAL A 32 -0.61 10.92 5.92
N GLN A 33 0.03 11.92 5.31
CA GLN A 33 -0.27 13.32 5.61
C GLN A 33 -1.70 13.68 5.23
N LYS A 34 -2.20 13.24 4.07
CA LYS A 34 -3.59 13.47 3.65
C LYS A 34 -4.61 12.81 4.59
N TRP A 35 -4.28 11.65 5.15
CA TRP A 35 -5.05 10.99 6.20
C TRP A 35 -5.09 11.82 7.49
N LEU A 36 -3.95 12.37 7.90
CA LEU A 36 -3.84 13.24 9.07
C LEU A 36 -4.62 14.54 8.89
N ASP A 37 -4.54 15.15 7.71
CA ASP A 37 -5.23 16.40 7.36
C ASP A 37 -6.75 16.19 7.18
N GLY A 38 -7.23 14.95 7.15
CA GLY A 38 -8.65 14.60 6.95
C GLY A 38 -9.15 14.77 5.51
N SER A 39 -8.26 15.01 4.55
CA SER A 39 -8.61 15.17 3.13
C SER A 39 -8.99 13.86 2.44
N ILE A 40 -8.52 12.72 2.97
CA ILE A 40 -8.90 11.38 2.55
C ILE A 40 -9.39 10.62 3.79
N THR A 41 -10.64 10.17 3.76
CA THR A 41 -11.28 9.48 4.89
C THR A 41 -11.06 7.96 4.88
N ASN A 42 -10.60 7.40 3.75
CA ASN A 42 -10.27 5.99 3.64
C ASN A 42 -8.76 5.77 3.85
N TYR A 43 -8.42 5.03 4.90
CA TYR A 43 -7.04 4.68 5.28
C TYR A 43 -6.51 3.42 4.57
N GLY A 44 -7.21 2.92 3.56
CA GLY A 44 -6.86 1.73 2.81
C GLY A 44 -5.82 1.99 1.72
N VAL A 45 -4.97 0.99 1.50
CA VAL A 45 -4.05 0.92 0.35
C VAL A 45 -4.33 -0.38 -0.39
N ALA A 46 -4.45 -0.30 -1.71
CA ALA A 46 -4.56 -1.47 -2.58
C ALA A 46 -3.20 -1.75 -3.22
N MET A 47 -2.76 -3.00 -3.16
CA MET A 47 -1.62 -3.49 -3.92
C MET A 47 -2.12 -4.28 -5.13
N LYS A 48 -1.58 -3.97 -6.30
CA LYS A 48 -1.87 -4.65 -7.57
C LYS A 48 -0.60 -4.77 -8.38
N ASP A 49 -0.56 -5.76 -9.26
CA ASP A 49 0.49 -5.82 -10.26
C ASP A 49 0.36 -4.63 -11.23
N THR A 50 1.49 -4.19 -11.75
CA THR A 50 1.56 -3.24 -12.86
C THR A 50 0.92 -3.78 -14.13
N ASP A 51 1.04 -5.09 -14.38
CA ASP A 51 0.40 -5.78 -15.49
C ASP A 51 -0.15 -7.14 -15.02
N GLU A 52 -1.45 -7.19 -14.74
CA GLU A 52 -2.16 -8.41 -14.31
C GLU A 52 -2.45 -9.38 -15.47
N GLY A 53 -2.06 -9.03 -16.72
CA GLY A 53 -2.19 -9.88 -17.90
C GLY A 53 -1.00 -10.82 -18.12
N LEU A 54 0.10 -10.62 -17.39
CA LEU A 54 1.27 -11.50 -17.44
C LEU A 54 1.01 -12.78 -16.63
N VAL A 55 1.43 -13.92 -17.17
CA VAL A 55 1.31 -15.21 -16.49
C VAL A 55 2.47 -15.36 -15.49
N ASP A 56 2.20 -15.95 -14.32
CA ASP A 56 3.17 -16.22 -13.24
C ASP A 56 3.80 -15.01 -12.54
N THR A 57 3.21 -13.81 -12.66
CA THR A 57 3.61 -12.64 -11.87
C THR A 57 2.74 -12.54 -10.61
N PHE A 58 3.14 -13.22 -9.53
CA PHE A 58 2.52 -12.98 -8.22
C PHE A 58 3.58 -12.57 -7.21
N ILE A 59 3.21 -11.61 -6.36
CA ILE A 59 4.03 -11.14 -5.26
C ILE A 59 3.53 -11.80 -3.98
N PRO A 60 4.32 -12.65 -3.31
CA PRO A 60 3.90 -13.28 -2.06
C PRO A 60 3.88 -12.24 -0.92
N CYS A 61 2.73 -11.62 -0.73
CA CYS A 61 2.44 -10.76 0.42
C CYS A 61 1.54 -11.54 1.40
N TRP A 62 1.99 -11.72 2.63
CA TRP A 62 1.16 -12.37 3.66
C TRP A 62 0.05 -11.43 4.12
N SER A 63 -1.13 -11.97 4.42
CA SER A 63 -2.22 -11.18 5.00
C SER A 63 -2.01 -10.96 6.50
N SER A 64 -2.76 -10.01 7.08
CA SER A 64 -2.81 -9.81 8.53
C SER A 64 -3.30 -11.05 9.30
N GLU A 65 -4.02 -11.95 8.63
CA GLU A 65 -4.53 -13.20 9.20
C GLU A 65 -3.51 -14.34 9.19
N TYR A 66 -2.34 -14.16 8.56
CA TYR A 66 -1.33 -15.20 8.44
C TYR A 66 -0.81 -15.64 9.82
N LYS A 67 -0.91 -16.95 10.11
CA LYS A 67 -0.64 -17.50 11.47
C LYS A 67 0.72 -18.15 11.63
N THR A 68 1.33 -18.64 10.54
CA THR A 68 2.53 -19.47 10.59
C THR A 68 3.77 -18.67 11.00
N ASP A 69 3.93 -17.45 10.47
CA ASP A 69 5.03 -16.54 10.84
C ASP A 69 4.50 -15.10 10.96
N PRO A 70 3.93 -14.73 12.14
CA PRO A 70 3.30 -13.42 12.35
C PRO A 70 4.19 -12.20 12.06
N PRO A 71 5.52 -12.22 12.28
CA PRO A 71 6.43 -11.17 11.82
C PRO A 71 6.37 -10.82 10.32
N LEU A 72 5.89 -11.73 9.45
CA LEU A 72 5.79 -11.48 8.00
C LEU A 72 4.52 -10.73 7.58
N ARG A 73 3.66 -10.35 8.53
CA ARG A 73 2.44 -9.57 8.26
C ARG A 73 2.76 -8.12 7.87
N PRO A 74 1.97 -7.49 6.99
CA PRO A 74 2.21 -6.13 6.54
C PRO A 74 2.15 -5.15 7.71
N LYS A 75 2.98 -4.11 7.62
CA LYS A 75 3.09 -3.06 8.63
C LYS A 75 3.22 -1.68 7.98
N LEU A 76 2.71 -0.67 8.68
CA LEU A 76 2.92 0.73 8.38
C LEU A 76 3.93 1.28 9.39
N GLU A 77 5.10 1.68 8.92
CA GLU A 77 6.13 2.31 9.75
C GLU A 77 6.09 3.83 9.54
N ILE A 78 6.00 4.58 10.64
CA ILE A 78 5.89 6.04 10.62
C ILE A 78 7.02 6.62 11.46
N THR A 79 7.86 7.43 10.82
CA THR A 79 8.78 8.33 11.52
C THR A 79 8.18 9.73 11.50
N TYR A 80 7.99 10.33 12.66
CA TYR A 80 7.37 11.64 12.80
C TYR A 80 8.17 12.50 13.79
N TYR A 81 7.97 13.81 13.70
CA TYR A 81 8.58 14.78 14.60
C TYR A 81 7.50 15.30 15.57
N VAL A 82 7.86 15.40 16.85
CA VAL A 82 7.06 16.11 17.86
C VAL A 82 7.77 17.44 18.15
N PRO A 83 7.08 18.59 18.01
CA PRO A 83 7.65 19.93 18.21
C PRO A 83 8.38 20.14 19.53
#